data_AF-A0A822AZ58-F1
#
_entry.id   AF-A0A822AZ58-F1
#
_cell.length_a   1.000
_cell.length_b   1.000
_cell.length_c   1.000
_cell.angle_alpha   90.00
_cell.angle_beta   90.00
_cell.angle_gamma   90.00
#
_symmetry.space_group_name_H-M   'P 1'
#
loop_
_entity.id
_entity.type
_entity.pdbx_description
1 polymer ?
#
loop_
_entity_poly.entity_id
_entity_poly.type
_entity_poly.pdbx_seq_one_letter_code
_entity_poly.pdbx_strand_id
1 'polypeptide(L)'
;MFQQGFKHKKFFWSIALLLGAAVILIPTLVIITKLSKYNHDQTISSVTKRNADDYQSNSDYYQSLTNVHDFSQTDNLRLDRLSSPRFHPINGKSVIYLRRQYHMPDLRGSTTTLHWLDLETNKNVQLTRPIWGKHDSQFFWIDNTTILFLSNRASSDLTQIFQLTLPINLLEETTSFLEPIQITNYSLNIDNLLVNRQTSRLAFSCQVYPNLTIEETFARQTTKKKSGRSVYQFDKLFIRHWDEYMTGPRHHPFLVSIERRSNGIF
;
A
#
# COMPACT_ATOMS: atom_id res chain seq x y z
N MET A 1 -43.62 -46.30 -28.75
CA MET A 1 -44.99 -46.60 -29.22
C MET A 1 -45.57 -47.65 -28.28
N PHE A 2 -46.74 -47.35 -27.68
CA PHE A 2 -47.47 -48.06 -26.60
C PHE A 2 -46.82 -48.04 -25.20
N GLN A 3 -47.35 -47.27 -24.23
CA GLN A 3 -48.56 -47.50 -23.38
C GLN A 3 -48.35 -48.69 -22.44
N GLN A 4 -48.77 -48.73 -21.17
CA GLN A 4 -49.58 -47.94 -20.23
C GLN A 4 -49.17 -48.53 -18.85
N GLY A 5 -48.97 -47.78 -17.76
CA GLY A 5 -50.04 -47.25 -16.92
C GLY A 5 -50.76 -48.35 -16.13
N PHE A 6 -50.58 -48.45 -14.81
CA PHE A 6 -51.68 -48.48 -13.84
C PHE A 6 -51.18 -48.32 -12.39
N LYS A 7 -51.75 -47.31 -11.73
CA LYS A 7 -51.68 -47.04 -10.29
C LYS A 7 -52.64 -47.97 -9.55
N HIS A 8 -52.36 -48.33 -8.29
CA HIS A 8 -53.02 -47.72 -7.11
C HIS A 8 -52.83 -48.50 -5.79
N LYS A 9 -52.58 -47.71 -4.72
CA LYS A 9 -53.20 -47.69 -3.36
C LYS A 9 -53.13 -48.96 -2.49
N LYS A 10 -53.09 -48.91 -1.16
CA LYS A 10 -52.79 -47.94 -0.07
C LYS A 10 -52.98 -48.78 1.22
N PHE A 11 -52.23 -48.44 2.28
CA PHE A 11 -52.57 -48.58 3.70
C PHE A 11 -52.73 -49.99 4.32
N PHE A 12 -51.97 -50.31 5.38
CA PHE A 12 -52.42 -50.27 6.79
C PHE A 12 -51.26 -50.65 7.75
N TRP A 13 -51.38 -50.20 9.00
CA TRP A 13 -50.40 -50.21 10.10
C TRP A 13 -50.41 -51.52 10.92
N SER A 14 -49.26 -51.86 11.54
CA SER A 14 -49.07 -52.23 12.98
C SER A 14 -47.71 -52.94 13.16
N ILE A 15 -46.73 -52.31 13.82
CA ILE A 15 -46.35 -52.47 15.24
C ILE A 15 -45.95 -53.90 15.61
N ALA A 16 -44.64 -54.12 15.76
CA ALA A 16 -44.05 -55.13 16.63
C ALA A 16 -42.85 -54.50 17.37
N LEU A 17 -42.97 -54.46 18.70
CA LEU A 17 -41.95 -54.09 19.68
C LEU A 17 -40.70 -54.98 19.56
N LEU A 18 -39.52 -54.45 19.90
CA LEU A 18 -38.67 -54.98 21.00
C LEU A 18 -37.34 -54.21 21.14
N LEU A 19 -37.19 -53.61 22.34
CA LEU A 19 -35.98 -53.45 23.16
C LEU A 19 -34.66 -52.96 22.55
N GLY A 20 -34.15 -51.83 23.07
CA GLY A 20 -32.70 -51.60 23.12
C GLY A 20 -32.27 -50.15 23.35
N ALA A 21 -31.79 -49.88 24.56
CA ALA A 21 -30.99 -48.70 24.98
C ALA A 21 -31.71 -47.35 25.11
N ALA A 22 -31.98 -46.98 26.37
CA ALA A 22 -32.19 -45.61 26.77
C ALA A 22 -30.88 -44.83 26.67
N VAL A 23 -30.76 -43.97 25.64
CA VAL A 23 -29.87 -42.81 25.69
C VAL A 23 -30.73 -41.63 26.13
N ILE A 24 -30.51 -41.20 27.36
CA ILE A 24 -31.15 -40.00 27.92
C ILE A 24 -30.55 -38.80 27.16
N LEU A 25 -31.26 -38.33 26.13
CA LEU A 25 -31.06 -37.01 25.57
C LEU A 25 -31.58 -36.00 26.60
N ILE A 26 -30.67 -35.41 27.36
CA ILE A 26 -30.96 -34.18 28.10
C ILE A 26 -31.06 -33.08 27.04
N PRO A 27 -32.22 -32.47 26.76
CA PRO A 27 -32.23 -31.26 25.97
C PRO A 27 -31.61 -30.18 26.84
N THR A 28 -30.34 -29.85 26.58
CA THR A 28 -29.75 -28.61 27.08
C THR A 28 -30.57 -27.46 26.52
N LEU A 29 -31.47 -26.95 27.36
CA LEU A 29 -32.23 -25.73 27.11
C LEU A 29 -31.22 -24.57 27.15
N VAL A 30 -30.65 -24.22 25.99
CA VAL A 30 -29.85 -23.01 25.86
C VAL A 30 -30.82 -21.83 25.82
N ILE A 31 -31.07 -21.24 26.99
CA ILE A 31 -31.73 -19.94 27.09
C ILE A 31 -30.74 -18.91 26.53
N ILE A 32 -30.90 -18.53 25.27
CA ILE A 32 -30.23 -17.36 24.71
C ILE A 32 -30.95 -16.14 25.29
N THR A 33 -30.54 -15.71 26.48
CA THR A 33 -30.87 -14.36 26.95
C THR A 33 -30.28 -13.39 25.95
N LYS A 34 -31.15 -12.70 25.21
CA LYS A 34 -30.80 -11.61 24.31
C LYS A 34 -30.01 -10.59 25.13
N LEU A 35 -28.68 -10.59 24.98
CA LEU A 35 -27.81 -9.56 25.54
C LEU A 35 -28.36 -8.22 25.05
N SER A 36 -28.76 -7.39 26.01
CA SER A 36 -29.15 -6.00 25.78
C SER A 36 -28.13 -5.36 24.86
N LYS A 37 -28.60 -4.79 23.75
CA LYS A 37 -27.75 -4.05 22.82
C LYS A 37 -26.99 -2.99 23.64
N TYR A 38 -25.68 -3.18 23.78
CA TYR A 38 -24.82 -2.08 24.15
C TYR A 38 -24.93 -1.05 23.01
N ASN A 39 -25.46 0.13 23.32
CA ASN A 39 -25.61 1.22 22.37
C ASN A 39 -24.22 1.64 21.89
N HIS A 40 -23.80 1.10 20.75
CA HIS A 40 -22.74 1.71 19.98
C HIS A 40 -23.36 2.78 19.09
N ASP A 41 -23.83 3.86 19.73
CA ASP A 41 -23.87 5.16 19.06
C ASP A 41 -22.45 5.73 19.07
N GLN A 42 -21.53 5.01 18.42
CA GLN A 42 -20.54 5.71 17.63
C GLN A 42 -21.10 5.68 16.23
N THR A 43 -21.68 6.81 15.84
CA THR A 43 -21.67 7.26 14.46
C THR A 43 -20.41 6.69 13.82
N ILE A 44 -20.59 5.76 12.87
CA ILE A 44 -19.56 5.52 11.86
C ILE A 44 -19.48 6.86 11.16
N SER A 45 -18.60 7.73 11.68
CA SER A 45 -18.19 8.93 10.99
C SER A 45 -17.80 8.43 9.63
N SER A 46 -18.60 8.82 8.62
CA SER A 46 -18.18 8.82 7.23
C SER A 46 -16.67 9.02 7.22
N VAL A 47 -15.91 8.09 6.62
CA VAL A 47 -14.45 8.24 6.51
C VAL A 47 -14.21 9.62 5.96
N THR A 48 -13.91 10.59 6.84
CA THR A 48 -13.61 11.94 6.43
C THR A 48 -12.37 11.75 5.58
N LYS A 49 -12.44 12.14 4.31
CA LYS A 49 -11.29 12.06 3.42
C LYS A 49 -10.16 12.78 4.15
N ARG A 50 -9.12 12.04 4.55
CA ARG A 50 -7.97 12.58 5.28
C ARG A 50 -7.36 13.64 4.38
N ASN A 51 -7.42 14.90 4.78
CA ASN A 51 -6.92 15.98 3.95
C ASN A 51 -5.41 16.09 4.13
N ALA A 52 -4.70 16.53 3.09
CA ALA A 52 -3.27 16.85 3.19
C ALA A 52 -3.01 17.95 4.23
N ASP A 53 -4.00 18.80 4.46
CA ASP A 53 -3.96 19.94 5.39
C ASP A 53 -4.01 19.52 6.87
N ASP A 54 -4.42 18.28 7.17
CA ASP A 54 -4.41 17.69 8.52
C ASP A 54 -3.02 17.14 8.91
N TYR A 55 -2.02 17.34 8.06
CA TYR A 55 -0.65 16.91 8.31
C TYR A 55 0.04 17.86 9.29
N GLN A 56 0.40 17.33 10.45
CA GLN A 56 1.28 18.01 11.41
C GLN A 56 2.55 17.19 11.61
N SER A 57 3.69 17.89 11.71
CA SER A 57 4.95 17.23 12.02
C SER A 57 4.87 16.60 13.42
N ASN A 58 5.25 15.33 13.57
CA ASN A 58 5.28 14.68 14.88
C ASN A 58 6.28 15.34 15.83
N SER A 59 7.21 16.17 15.31
CA SER A 59 8.13 16.98 16.11
C SER A 59 7.40 17.86 17.12
N ASP A 60 6.27 18.45 16.73
CA ASP A 60 5.55 19.41 17.56
C ASP A 60 4.96 18.70 18.78
N TYR A 61 4.46 17.48 18.57
CA TYR A 61 4.01 16.61 19.65
C TYR A 61 5.16 16.27 20.61
N TYR A 62 6.30 15.80 20.10
CA TYR A 62 7.45 15.45 20.96
C TYR A 62 8.04 16.67 21.68
N GLN A 63 8.05 17.85 21.06
CA GLN A 63 8.47 19.09 21.70
C GLN A 63 7.49 19.56 22.77
N SER A 64 6.21 19.23 22.64
CA SER A 64 5.18 19.53 23.65
C SER A 64 5.21 18.59 24.87
N LEU A 65 5.93 17.46 24.78
CA LEU A 65 6.11 16.55 25.91
C LEU A 65 7.06 17.19 26.94
N THR A 66 6.48 17.91 27.89
CA THR A 66 7.20 18.53 29.02
C THR A 66 7.39 17.58 30.20
N ASN A 67 6.63 16.49 30.24
CA ASN A 67 6.68 15.49 31.32
C ASN A 67 7.19 14.16 30.78
N VAL A 68 8.13 13.55 31.49
CA VAL A 68 8.56 12.18 31.28
C VAL A 68 7.34 11.27 31.50
N HIS A 69 7.09 10.35 30.56
CA HIS A 69 6.08 9.30 30.71
C HIS A 69 6.70 7.93 30.42
N ASP A 70 6.06 6.88 30.93
CA ASP A 70 6.46 5.51 30.63
C ASP A 70 6.30 5.23 29.13
N PHE A 71 7.25 4.47 28.57
CA PHE A 71 7.20 4.07 27.17
C PHE A 71 5.97 3.18 26.90
N SER A 72 5.23 3.52 25.85
CA SER A 72 3.99 2.87 25.43
C SER A 72 4.01 2.48 23.95
N GLN A 73 3.04 1.66 23.52
CA GLN A 73 2.93 1.27 22.12
C GLN A 73 2.64 2.47 21.21
N THR A 74 1.92 3.48 21.72
CA THR A 74 1.62 4.70 20.97
C THR A 74 2.87 5.48 20.63
N ASP A 75 3.90 5.44 21.48
CA ASP A 75 5.18 6.10 21.21
C ASP A 75 5.86 5.43 20.04
N ASN A 76 5.90 4.10 20.02
CA ASN A 76 6.48 3.36 18.90
C ASN A 76 5.79 3.65 17.56
N LEU A 77 4.46 3.79 17.58
CA LEU A 77 3.64 4.04 16.38
C LEU A 77 3.71 5.50 15.91
N ARG A 78 4.00 6.45 16.81
CA ARG A 78 4.20 7.87 16.50
C ARG A 78 5.60 8.20 16.01
N LEU A 79 6.57 7.29 16.16
CA LEU A 79 7.93 7.56 15.72
C LEU A 79 8.00 7.71 14.20
N ASP A 80 8.55 8.83 13.76
CA ASP A 80 8.88 9.02 12.36
C ASP A 80 9.96 8.04 11.95
N ARG A 81 9.76 7.37 10.81
CA ARG A 81 10.74 6.45 10.26
C ARG A 81 11.54 7.18 9.18
N LEU A 82 12.81 7.44 9.45
CA LEU A 82 13.73 8.01 8.47
C LEU A 82 14.40 6.89 7.67
N SER A 83 14.59 7.09 6.36
CA SER A 83 15.24 6.08 5.52
C SER A 83 15.91 6.67 4.29
N SER A 84 16.76 5.85 3.66
CA SER A 84 17.41 6.13 2.38
C SER A 84 18.17 7.47 2.32
N PRO A 85 18.97 7.87 3.32
CA PRO A 85 19.71 9.12 3.24
C PRO A 85 20.70 9.08 2.06
N ARG A 86 20.73 10.14 1.25
CA ARG A 86 21.71 10.32 0.17
C ARG A 86 22.26 11.73 0.17
N PHE A 87 23.58 11.84 0.19
CA PHE A 87 24.28 13.11 0.05
C PHE A 87 24.05 13.71 -1.34
N HIS A 88 24.06 15.03 -1.39
CA HIS A 88 24.11 15.76 -2.64
C HIS A 88 25.41 15.43 -3.40
N PRO A 89 25.34 15.14 -4.72
CA PRO A 89 26.40 14.43 -5.45
C PRO A 89 27.71 15.19 -5.66
N ILE A 90 27.71 16.52 -5.59
CA ILE A 90 28.93 17.35 -5.73
C ILE A 90 29.42 17.87 -4.39
N ASN A 91 28.59 18.67 -3.72
CA ASN A 91 29.04 19.40 -2.52
C ASN A 91 29.11 18.53 -1.25
N GLY A 92 28.35 17.42 -1.16
CA GLY A 92 28.23 16.63 0.08
C GLY A 92 27.69 17.40 1.29
N LYS A 93 27.25 18.66 1.11
CA LYS A 93 26.84 19.57 2.19
C LYS A 93 25.38 19.43 2.59
N SER A 94 24.61 18.68 1.81
CA SER A 94 23.21 18.41 2.10
C SER A 94 22.86 16.95 1.89
N VAL A 95 21.80 16.52 2.56
CA VAL A 95 21.26 15.15 2.51
C VAL A 95 19.79 15.22 2.15
N ILE A 96 19.37 14.41 1.18
CA ILE A 96 17.96 14.07 1.01
C ILE A 96 17.68 12.77 1.75
N TYR A 97 16.54 12.68 2.42
CA TYR A 97 16.07 11.45 3.07
C TYR A 97 14.56 11.33 2.96
N LEU A 98 14.06 10.12 3.16
CA LEU A 98 12.62 9.84 3.23
C LEU A 98 12.17 9.86 4.70
N ARG A 99 11.05 10.51 4.97
CA ARG A 99 10.38 10.49 6.29
C ARG A 99 9.02 9.84 6.13
N ARG A 100 8.79 8.73 6.82
CA ARG A 100 7.47 8.11 6.93
C ARG A 100 6.81 8.51 8.24
N GLN A 101 5.56 8.93 8.14
CA GLN A 101 4.74 9.33 9.28
C GLN A 101 3.39 8.62 9.25
N TYR A 102 2.84 8.35 10.43
CA TYR A 102 1.49 7.83 10.61
C TYR A 102 0.52 8.97 10.90
N HIS A 103 -0.71 8.85 10.41
CA HIS A 103 -1.76 9.82 10.69
C HIS A 103 -2.12 9.78 12.17
N MET A 104 -2.33 10.95 12.78
CA MET A 104 -2.71 11.10 14.18
C MET A 104 -4.09 11.76 14.29
N PRO A 105 -4.88 11.47 15.34
CA PRO A 105 -4.59 10.55 16.43
C PRO A 105 -4.97 9.09 16.15
N ASP A 106 -5.66 8.81 15.04
CA ASP A 106 -6.29 7.51 14.81
C ASP A 106 -5.31 6.39 14.41
N LEU A 107 -4.06 6.71 14.05
CA LEU A 107 -3.04 5.78 13.55
C LEU A 107 -3.47 5.03 12.28
N ARG A 108 -4.49 5.54 11.57
CA ARG A 108 -5.03 4.92 10.36
C ARG A 108 -4.43 5.62 9.15
N GLY A 109 -3.45 4.97 8.56
CA GLY A 109 -2.79 5.45 7.36
C GLY A 109 -1.43 6.07 7.66
N SER A 110 -0.65 6.17 6.60
CA SER A 110 0.69 6.76 6.66
C SER A 110 0.99 7.48 5.36
N THR A 111 1.98 8.35 5.39
CA THR A 111 2.55 8.98 4.20
C THR A 111 4.06 8.91 4.26
N THR A 112 4.72 9.01 3.12
CA THR A 112 6.18 9.10 3.05
C THR A 112 6.55 10.23 2.11
N THR A 113 7.35 11.16 2.61
CA THR A 113 7.74 12.39 1.93
C THR A 113 9.25 12.50 1.84
N LEU A 114 9.73 13.28 0.87
CA LEU A 114 11.13 13.63 0.72
C LEU A 114 11.44 14.88 1.54
N HIS A 115 12.55 14.83 2.27
CA HIS A 115 13.08 15.93 3.06
C HIS A 115 14.51 16.20 2.66
N TRP A 116 14.90 17.47 2.71
CA TRP A 116 16.26 17.94 2.48
C TRP A 116 16.78 18.56 3.77
N LEU A 117 18.02 18.22 4.12
CA LEU A 117 18.73 18.74 5.28
C LEU A 117 20.04 19.36 4.83
N ASP A 118 20.24 20.61 5.20
CA ASP A 118 21.55 21.26 5.15
C ASP A 118 22.40 20.81 6.35
N LEU A 119 23.61 20.30 6.10
CA LEU A 119 24.47 19.77 7.17
C LEU A 119 25.27 20.86 7.91
N GLU A 120 25.41 22.05 7.32
CA GLU A 120 26.18 23.15 7.93
C GLU A 120 25.28 23.99 8.85
N THR A 121 24.06 24.26 8.41
CA THR A 121 23.08 25.11 9.09
C THR A 121 22.01 24.32 9.87
N ASN A 122 21.94 23.01 9.68
CA ASN A 122 20.86 22.13 10.19
C ASN A 122 19.45 22.53 9.70
N LYS A 123 19.34 23.35 8.65
CA LYS A 123 18.05 23.75 8.10
C LYS A 123 17.41 22.56 7.38
N ASN A 124 16.15 22.28 7.76
CA ASN A 124 15.35 21.21 7.15
C ASN A 124 14.25 21.79 6.27
N VAL A 125 14.06 21.21 5.08
CA VAL A 125 12.99 21.56 4.15
C VAL A 125 12.26 20.29 3.73
N GLN A 126 10.95 20.24 3.92
CA GLN A 126 10.14 19.19 3.33
C GLN A 126 9.93 19.47 1.84
N LEU A 127 10.44 18.60 0.98
CA LEU A 127 10.44 18.82 -0.46
C LEU A 127 9.08 18.50 -1.09
N THR A 128 8.46 17.39 -0.71
CA THR A 128 7.20 16.94 -1.31
C THR A 128 5.99 17.15 -0.40
N ARG A 129 4.86 17.54 -1.01
CA ARG A 129 3.58 17.67 -0.31
C ARG A 129 3.18 16.32 0.32
N PRO A 130 2.79 16.30 1.61
CA PRO A 130 2.29 15.09 2.24
C PRO A 130 0.88 14.76 1.74
N ILE A 131 0.63 13.49 1.42
CA ILE A 131 -0.70 13.03 1.03
C ILE A 131 -0.93 11.67 1.71
N TRP A 132 -1.98 11.56 2.53
CA TRP A 132 -2.25 10.34 3.28
C TRP A 132 -2.52 9.15 2.36
N GLY A 133 -1.86 8.02 2.65
CA GLY A 133 -1.89 6.81 1.81
C GLY A 133 -0.98 6.89 0.57
N LYS A 134 -0.22 7.98 0.41
CA LYS A 134 0.77 8.12 -0.64
C LYS A 134 2.18 8.01 -0.10
N HIS A 135 3.05 7.36 -0.85
CA HIS A 135 4.38 6.98 -0.39
C HIS A 135 5.43 7.28 -1.45
N ASP A 136 6.32 8.21 -1.13
CA ASP A 136 7.57 8.37 -1.87
C ASP A 136 8.57 7.31 -1.40
N SER A 137 9.31 6.71 -2.33
CA SER A 137 10.28 5.65 -2.04
C SER A 137 11.40 5.60 -3.08
N GLN A 138 12.49 4.92 -2.73
CA GLN A 138 13.62 4.60 -3.61
C GLN A 138 14.05 5.74 -4.55
N PHE A 139 14.47 6.86 -3.98
CA PHE A 139 14.94 7.98 -4.79
C PHE A 139 16.43 7.85 -5.17
N PHE A 140 16.81 8.47 -6.29
CA PHE A 140 18.17 8.54 -6.82
C PHE A 140 18.42 9.88 -7.48
N TRP A 141 19.62 10.43 -7.30
CA TRP A 141 20.10 11.57 -8.07
C TRP A 141 20.31 11.16 -9.52
N ILE A 142 19.81 11.97 -10.45
CA ILE A 142 20.15 11.84 -11.86
C ILE A 142 21.19 12.87 -12.29
N ASP A 143 21.15 14.05 -11.70
CA ASP A 143 22.18 15.08 -11.78
C ASP A 143 22.34 15.76 -10.41
N ASN A 144 22.73 17.03 -10.36
CA ASN A 144 22.99 17.74 -9.11
C ASN A 144 21.75 18.47 -8.56
N THR A 145 20.71 18.64 -9.36
CA THR A 145 19.49 19.37 -8.99
C THR A 145 18.25 18.48 -9.09
N THR A 146 18.33 17.34 -9.77
CA THR A 146 17.17 16.52 -10.08
C THR A 146 17.33 15.13 -9.49
N ILE A 147 16.24 14.64 -8.90
CA ILE A 147 16.08 13.28 -8.41
C ILE A 147 14.93 12.58 -9.13
N LEU A 148 15.07 11.26 -9.27
CA LEU A 148 13.99 10.36 -9.64
C LEU A 148 13.61 9.51 -8.44
N PHE A 149 12.33 9.20 -8.28
CA PHE A 149 11.83 8.39 -7.16
C PHE A 149 10.55 7.66 -7.53
N LEU A 150 10.19 6.65 -6.76
CA LEU A 150 8.94 5.93 -6.90
C LEU A 150 7.86 6.58 -6.04
N SER A 151 6.67 6.75 -6.59
CA SER A 151 5.52 7.27 -5.84
C SER A 151 4.21 6.78 -6.41
N ASN A 152 3.20 6.61 -5.54
CA ASN A 152 1.81 6.38 -5.93
C ASN A 152 0.99 7.68 -5.82
N ARG A 153 1.62 8.86 -5.83
CA ARG A 153 0.91 10.14 -5.63
C ARG A 153 -0.21 10.40 -6.65
N ALA A 154 -0.02 10.04 -7.92
CA ALA A 154 -1.02 10.28 -8.97
C ALA A 154 -2.21 9.30 -8.94
N SER A 155 -2.05 8.10 -8.37
CA SER A 155 -3.11 7.08 -8.30
C SER A 155 -2.91 6.19 -7.08
N SER A 156 -3.96 5.86 -6.31
CA SER A 156 -3.80 5.09 -5.06
C SER A 156 -3.12 3.73 -5.25
N ASP A 157 -3.29 3.14 -6.41
CA ASP A 157 -2.99 1.72 -6.64
C ASP A 157 -1.82 1.51 -7.63
N LEU A 158 -1.24 2.60 -8.14
CA LEU A 158 -0.16 2.57 -9.14
C LEU A 158 1.03 3.42 -8.71
N THR A 159 2.12 2.74 -8.36
CA THR A 159 3.45 3.31 -8.18
C THR A 159 4.12 3.48 -9.54
N GLN A 160 4.53 4.72 -9.83
CA GLN A 160 5.23 5.11 -11.06
C GLN A 160 6.51 5.88 -10.70
N ILE A 161 7.35 6.17 -11.70
CA ILE A 161 8.54 7.01 -11.51
C ILE A 161 8.14 8.48 -11.63
N PHE A 162 8.61 9.26 -10.67
CA PHE A 162 8.45 10.71 -10.60
C PHE A 162 9.82 11.39 -10.59
N GLN A 163 9.84 12.58 -11.16
CA GLN A 163 10.97 13.49 -11.16
C GLN A 163 10.68 14.65 -10.20
N LEU A 164 11.69 15.04 -9.43
CA LEU A 164 11.68 16.27 -8.65
C LEU A 164 12.94 17.07 -8.94
N THR A 165 12.78 18.34 -9.29
CA THR A 165 13.89 19.28 -9.51
C THR A 165 13.95 20.26 -8.36
N LEU A 166 15.11 20.35 -7.72
CA LEU A 166 15.40 21.25 -6.62
C LEU A 166 15.83 22.62 -7.19
N PRO A 167 15.25 23.73 -6.71
CA PRO A 167 15.73 25.07 -7.02
C PRO A 167 17.12 25.31 -6.41
N ILE A 168 17.91 26.17 -7.05
CA ILE A 168 19.27 26.53 -6.59
C ILE A 168 19.21 27.25 -5.23
N ASN A 169 18.18 28.05 -5.03
CA ASN A 169 17.88 28.86 -3.85
C ASN A 169 16.82 28.18 -2.94
N LEU A 170 16.90 26.85 -2.77
CA LEU A 170 15.96 26.07 -1.94
C LEU A 170 15.77 26.64 -0.52
N LEU A 171 16.77 27.32 0.02
CA LEU A 171 16.71 27.94 1.35
C LEU A 171 15.91 29.25 1.39
N GLU A 172 15.67 29.91 0.26
CA GLU A 172 14.97 31.20 0.17
C GLU A 172 13.48 30.98 -0.15
N GLU A 173 13.16 29.94 -0.93
CA GLU A 173 11.79 29.56 -1.31
C GLU A 173 11.13 28.68 -0.26
N THR A 174 10.77 29.25 0.89
CA THR A 174 10.42 28.45 2.09
C THR A 174 8.91 28.20 2.28
N THR A 175 8.03 28.59 1.34
CA THR A 175 6.57 28.54 1.57
C THR A 175 5.78 27.55 0.71
N SER A 176 6.40 26.92 -0.30
CA SER A 176 5.70 25.96 -1.16
C SER A 176 6.45 24.65 -1.28
N PHE A 177 5.72 23.53 -1.19
CA PHE A 177 6.25 22.23 -1.58
C PHE A 177 6.61 22.25 -3.07
N LEU A 178 7.63 21.47 -3.43
CA LEU A 178 7.98 21.25 -4.83
C LEU A 178 6.97 20.26 -5.44
N GLU A 179 6.55 20.51 -6.68
CA GLU A 179 5.60 19.67 -7.40
C GLU A 179 6.34 18.65 -8.27
N PRO A 180 6.24 17.33 -7.97
CA PRO A 180 6.90 16.32 -8.78
C PRO A 180 6.13 16.01 -10.06
N ILE A 181 6.89 15.69 -11.11
CA ILE A 181 6.36 15.36 -12.43
C ILE A 181 6.40 13.85 -12.61
N GLN A 182 5.28 13.23 -12.97
CA GLN A 182 5.26 11.81 -13.33
C GLN A 182 5.92 11.62 -14.69
N ILE A 183 6.91 10.73 -14.79
CA ILE A 183 7.63 10.49 -16.05
C ILE A 183 7.31 9.14 -16.69
N THR A 184 6.68 8.21 -15.96
CA THR A 184 6.20 6.94 -16.52
C THR A 184 4.69 6.79 -16.39
N ASN A 185 4.07 6.07 -17.32
CA ASN A 185 2.64 5.76 -17.28
C ASN A 185 2.39 4.29 -17.68
N TYR A 186 2.99 3.36 -16.94
CA TYR A 186 2.78 1.94 -17.17
C TYR A 186 1.46 1.46 -16.54
N SER A 187 0.84 0.45 -17.15
CA SER A 187 -0.40 -0.15 -16.61
C SER A 187 -0.21 -0.99 -15.35
N LEU A 188 1.05 -1.25 -14.94
CA LEU A 188 1.41 -2.01 -13.74
C LEU A 188 2.28 -1.18 -12.79
N ASN A 189 2.35 -1.64 -11.54
CA ASN A 189 3.22 -1.06 -10.51
C ASN A 189 4.69 -1.26 -10.84
N ILE A 190 5.48 -0.22 -10.61
CA ILE A 190 6.94 -0.31 -10.54
C ILE A 190 7.33 -0.58 -9.08
N ASP A 191 8.04 -1.68 -8.85
CA ASP A 191 8.42 -2.14 -7.50
C ASP A 191 9.80 -1.66 -7.07
N ASN A 192 10.75 -1.62 -8.02
CA ASN A 192 12.13 -1.22 -7.77
C ASN A 192 12.64 -0.25 -8.82
N LEU A 193 13.55 0.64 -8.44
CA LEU A 193 14.21 1.60 -9.33
C LEU A 193 15.73 1.59 -9.11
N LEU A 194 16.48 1.64 -10.21
CA LEU A 194 17.90 1.95 -10.27
C LEU A 194 18.14 2.96 -11.40
N VAL A 195 19.01 3.93 -11.13
CA VAL A 195 19.32 5.02 -12.07
C VAL A 195 20.81 5.01 -12.38
N ASN A 196 21.13 4.92 -13.68
CA ASN A 196 22.49 5.16 -14.15
C ASN A 196 22.62 6.59 -14.66
N ARG A 197 23.33 7.42 -13.87
CA ARG A 197 23.58 8.84 -14.15
C ARG A 197 24.44 9.08 -15.40
N GLN A 198 25.34 8.15 -15.74
CA GLN A 198 26.31 8.34 -16.82
C GLN A 198 25.72 7.98 -18.18
N THR A 199 24.95 6.89 -18.24
CA THR A 199 24.44 6.36 -19.51
C THR A 199 23.00 6.77 -19.79
N SER A 200 22.37 7.60 -18.94
CA SER A 200 20.96 7.98 -19.06
C SER A 200 20.06 6.76 -19.24
N ARG A 201 20.19 5.79 -18.33
CA ARG A 201 19.38 4.56 -18.32
C ARG A 201 18.74 4.34 -16.96
N LEU A 202 17.52 3.83 -16.98
CA LEU A 202 16.78 3.42 -15.80
C LEU A 202 16.57 1.90 -15.88
N ALA A 203 16.84 1.21 -14.79
CA ALA A 203 16.39 -0.15 -14.60
C ALA A 203 15.29 -0.16 -13.54
N PHE A 204 14.19 -0.83 -13.82
CA PHE A 204 13.09 -0.97 -12.87
C PHE A 204 12.52 -2.39 -12.91
N SER A 205 11.74 -2.78 -11.91
CA SER A 205 11.06 -4.07 -11.92
C SER A 205 9.55 -3.95 -11.86
N CYS A 206 8.84 -4.82 -12.56
CA CYS A 206 7.40 -5.00 -12.45
C CYS A 206 7.07 -6.50 -12.30
N GLN A 207 5.96 -6.80 -11.64
CA GLN A 207 5.42 -8.16 -11.65
C GLN A 207 4.71 -8.48 -12.98
N VAL A 208 5.34 -9.32 -13.81
CA VAL A 208 4.79 -9.78 -15.10
C VAL A 208 4.70 -11.30 -15.16
N TYR A 209 3.76 -11.82 -15.95
CA TYR A 209 3.77 -13.25 -16.25
C TYR A 209 4.98 -13.59 -17.13
N PRO A 210 5.60 -14.76 -16.95
CA PRO A 210 6.65 -15.22 -17.85
C PRO A 210 6.21 -15.14 -19.31
N ASN A 211 7.11 -14.62 -20.16
CA ASN A 211 6.91 -14.42 -21.59
C ASN A 211 5.79 -13.44 -22.00
N LEU A 212 5.24 -12.65 -21.06
CA LEU A 212 4.29 -11.58 -21.37
C LEU A 212 4.90 -10.21 -21.12
N THR A 213 4.48 -9.23 -21.92
CA THR A 213 4.75 -7.81 -21.69
C THR A 213 3.96 -7.27 -20.48
N ILE A 214 4.26 -6.03 -20.09
CA ILE A 214 3.51 -5.28 -19.06
C ILE A 214 2.02 -5.19 -19.45
N GLU A 215 1.72 -4.82 -20.69
CA GLU A 215 0.34 -4.62 -21.14
C GLU A 215 -0.44 -5.93 -21.30
N GLU A 216 0.20 -6.98 -21.82
CA GLU A 216 -0.44 -8.31 -21.88
C GLU A 216 -0.68 -8.89 -20.49
N THR A 217 0.24 -8.66 -19.55
CA THR A 217 0.06 -9.02 -18.14
C THR A 217 -1.15 -8.27 -17.57
N PHE A 218 -1.25 -6.96 -17.79
CA PHE A 218 -2.37 -6.15 -17.33
C PHE A 218 -3.70 -6.63 -17.94
N ALA A 219 -3.76 -6.89 -19.24
CA ALA A 219 -4.94 -7.43 -19.93
C ALA A 219 -5.36 -8.80 -19.36
N ARG A 220 -4.39 -9.66 -19.04
CA ARG A 220 -4.66 -10.96 -18.40
C ARG A 220 -5.18 -10.80 -16.98
N GLN A 221 -4.59 -9.90 -16.18
CA GLN A 221 -5.02 -9.64 -14.81
C GLN A 221 -6.43 -9.04 -14.77
N THR A 222 -6.75 -8.09 -15.66
CA THR A 222 -8.07 -7.48 -15.76
C THR A 222 -9.13 -8.50 -16.18
N THR A 223 -8.84 -9.37 -17.15
CA THR A 223 -9.72 -10.47 -17.54
C THR A 223 -9.97 -11.44 -16.39
N LYS A 224 -8.90 -11.84 -15.66
CA LYS A 224 -9.03 -12.70 -14.48
C LYS A 224 -9.90 -12.05 -13.39
N LYS A 225 -9.69 -10.76 -13.10
CA LYS A 225 -10.47 -10.02 -12.10
C LYS A 225 -11.97 -9.94 -12.47
N LYS A 226 -12.28 -9.77 -13.75
CA LYS A 226 -13.67 -9.76 -14.26
C LYS A 226 -14.38 -11.12 -14.13
N SER A 227 -13.65 -12.23 -14.09
CA SER A 227 -14.26 -13.56 -13.95
C SER A 227 -14.92 -13.80 -12.58
N GLY A 228 -14.61 -12.98 -11.57
CA GLY A 228 -15.16 -13.10 -10.22
C GLY A 228 -14.69 -14.33 -9.42
N ARG A 229 -13.75 -15.13 -9.95
CA ARG A 229 -13.20 -16.30 -9.25
C ARG A 229 -12.30 -15.85 -8.10
N SER A 230 -12.69 -16.20 -6.88
CA SER A 230 -11.92 -15.98 -5.64
C SER A 230 -11.15 -17.22 -5.15
N VAL A 231 -11.26 -18.34 -5.89
CA VAL A 231 -10.64 -19.62 -5.53
C VAL A 231 -9.36 -19.83 -6.34
N TYR A 232 -8.29 -20.14 -5.62
CA TYR A 232 -7.01 -20.54 -6.21
C TYR A 232 -6.77 -22.04 -5.96
N GLN A 233 -6.25 -22.72 -6.98
CA GLN A 233 -5.79 -24.11 -6.88
C GLN A 233 -4.28 -24.11 -7.07
N PHE A 234 -3.56 -24.85 -6.21
CA PHE A 234 -2.11 -24.93 -6.22
C PHE A 234 -1.66 -26.38 -6.02
N ASP A 235 -0.60 -26.77 -6.72
CA ASP A 235 -0.10 -28.16 -6.72
C ASP A 235 1.12 -28.37 -5.78
N LYS A 236 1.70 -27.31 -5.21
CA LYS A 236 2.91 -27.37 -4.35
C LYS A 236 2.81 -26.33 -3.24
N LEU A 237 3.34 -26.62 -2.04
CA LEU A 237 3.18 -25.82 -0.79
C LEU A 237 3.87 -24.44 -0.73
N PHE A 238 4.78 -24.09 -1.65
CA PHE A 238 5.37 -22.74 -1.71
C PHE A 238 4.41 -21.75 -2.39
N ILE A 239 3.34 -21.41 -1.68
CA ILE A 239 2.14 -20.77 -2.26
C ILE A 239 1.96 -19.32 -1.79
N ARG A 240 2.57 -18.95 -0.66
CA ARG A 240 2.14 -17.76 0.09
C ARG A 240 3.30 -17.05 0.78
N HIS A 241 3.33 -15.72 0.67
CA HIS A 241 3.93 -14.80 1.65
C HIS A 241 2.89 -14.45 2.72
N TRP A 242 3.26 -14.00 3.92
CA TRP A 242 2.33 -13.86 5.06
C TRP A 242 0.99 -13.15 4.74
N ASP A 243 0.92 -12.34 3.69
CA ASP A 243 -0.24 -11.62 3.17
C ASP A 243 -0.60 -11.88 1.67
N GLU A 244 0.22 -12.56 0.87
CA GLU A 244 0.04 -12.66 -0.59
C GLU A 244 0.17 -14.09 -1.14
N TYR A 245 -0.65 -14.45 -2.13
CA TYR A 245 -0.56 -15.71 -2.88
C TYR A 245 0.28 -15.59 -4.15
N MET A 246 1.08 -16.61 -4.46
CA MET A 246 1.88 -16.67 -5.68
C MET A 246 1.03 -17.08 -6.89
N THR A 247 0.40 -16.10 -7.56
CA THR A 247 -0.58 -16.36 -8.64
C THR A 247 0.00 -16.48 -10.06
N GLY A 248 1.33 -16.50 -10.18
CA GLY A 248 2.05 -16.70 -11.44
C GLY A 248 2.95 -15.55 -11.90
N PRO A 249 2.60 -14.25 -11.72
CA PRO A 249 3.51 -13.16 -12.02
C PRO A 249 4.81 -13.26 -11.22
N ARG A 250 5.89 -12.74 -11.79
CA ARG A 250 7.23 -12.68 -11.19
C ARG A 250 7.79 -11.27 -11.38
N HIS A 251 8.55 -10.77 -10.39
CA HIS A 251 9.28 -9.52 -10.57
C HIS A 251 10.33 -9.71 -11.67
N HIS A 252 10.16 -8.97 -12.77
CA HIS A 252 11.08 -8.99 -13.90
C HIS A 252 11.73 -7.62 -14.05
N PRO A 253 13.05 -7.54 -14.27
CA PRO A 253 13.73 -6.28 -14.54
C PRO A 253 13.48 -5.82 -15.98
N PHE A 254 13.30 -4.52 -16.14
CA PHE A 254 13.20 -3.81 -17.41
C PHE A 254 14.29 -2.74 -17.45
N LEU A 255 14.87 -2.53 -18.64
CA LEU A 255 15.86 -1.50 -18.89
C LEU A 255 15.32 -0.55 -19.94
N VAL A 256 15.29 0.74 -19.62
CA VAL A 256 14.85 1.80 -20.52
C VAL A 256 15.92 2.88 -20.62
N SER A 257 15.98 3.52 -21.78
CA SER A 257 16.78 4.73 -21.97
C SER A 257 15.90 5.94 -21.68
N ILE A 258 16.50 7.02 -21.21
CA ILE A 258 15.80 8.26 -20.94
C ILE A 258 16.42 9.40 -21.76
N GLU A 259 15.56 10.24 -22.31
CA GLU A 259 15.91 11.45 -23.02
C GLU A 259 15.74 12.66 -22.10
N ARG A 260 16.78 13.48 -22.03
CA ARG A 260 16.72 14.73 -21.27
C ARG A 260 16.12 15.82 -22.14
N ARG A 261 14.94 16.32 -21.77
CA ARG A 261 14.26 17.46 -22.41
C ARG A 261 14.26 18.67 -21.48
N SER A 262 13.93 19.84 -22.02
CA SER A 262 13.91 21.11 -21.27
C SER A 262 12.90 21.13 -20.13
N ASN A 263 11.83 20.34 -20.23
CA ASN A 263 10.75 20.22 -19.24
C ASN A 263 10.85 18.98 -18.35
N GLY A 264 11.90 18.16 -18.49
CA GLY A 264 12.10 16.95 -17.70
C GLY A 264 12.74 15.81 -18.47
N ILE A 265 12.81 14.66 -17.83
CA ILE A 265 13.38 13.42 -18.35
C ILE A 265 12.23 12.54 -18.82
N PHE A 266 12.23 12.15 -20.09
CA PHE A 266 11.16 11.37 -20.74
C PHE A 266 11.73 10.14 -21.44
#